data_AF-A0AAV9AR15-F1
#
_entry.id   AF-A0AAV9AR15-F1
#
_cell.length_a   1.000
_cell.length_b   1.000
_cell.length_c   1.000
_cell.angle_alpha   90.00
_cell.angle_beta   90.00
_cell.angle_gamma   90.00
#
_symmetry.space_group_name_H-M   'P 1'
#
loop_
_entity.id
_entity.type
_entity.pdbx_description
1 polymer ?
#
loop_
_entity_poly.entity_id
_entity_poly.type
_entity_poly.pdbx_seq_one_letter_code
_entity_poly.pdbx_strand_id
1 'polypeptide(L)'
;MNHVSITTSNVNGNDNFRLPSAVKALPAITPSTGDAIEIIWESSVYFPDGYHIYMHFEELQLLESNETRIIGVKFNGEFFSKPFQPDFLSAITIFKLIFQWIE
;
A
#
# COMPACT_ATOMS: atom_id res chain seq x y z
N MET A 1 -2.09 -30.70 4.53
CA MET A 1 -0.91 -29.97 4.01
C MET A 1 -1.35 -29.24 2.76
N ASN A 2 -1.57 -27.93 2.84
CA ASN A 2 -2.01 -27.16 1.68
C ASN A 2 -0.76 -26.66 0.95
N HIS A 3 -0.65 -27.04 -0.32
CA HIS A 3 0.46 -26.68 -1.20
C HIS A 3 0.31 -25.19 -1.56
N VAL A 4 1.14 -24.32 -0.97
CA VAL A 4 1.22 -22.91 -1.38
C VAL A 4 2.13 -22.85 -2.59
N SER A 5 1.56 -22.58 -3.76
CA SER A 5 2.33 -22.37 -4.99
C SER A 5 2.84 -20.93 -4.99
N ILE A 6 4.17 -20.77 -4.91
CA ILE A 6 4.84 -19.47 -4.94
C ILE A 6 5.11 -19.13 -6.41
N THR A 7 4.50 -18.08 -6.94
CA THR A 7 4.80 -17.58 -8.28
C THR A 7 5.54 -16.26 -8.12
N THR A 8 6.85 -16.24 -8.41
CA THR A 8 7.64 -15.01 -8.50
C THR A 8 7.33 -14.34 -9.83
N SER A 9 6.36 -13.43 -9.86
CA SER A 9 6.12 -12.59 -11.03
C SER A 9 7.19 -11.50 -11.08
N ASN A 10 7.97 -11.48 -12.16
CA ASN A 10 8.76 -10.32 -12.56
C ASN A 10 7.79 -9.24 -13.01
N VAL A 11 7.19 -8.54 -12.06
CA VAL A 11 6.22 -7.49 -12.32
C VAL A 11 6.93 -6.26 -12.86
N ASN A 12 6.64 -5.93 -14.12
CA ASN A 12 7.02 -4.71 -14.80
C ASN A 12 6.42 -3.50 -14.06
N GLY A 13 7.07 -3.05 -12.99
CA GLY A 13 6.72 -1.80 -12.33
C GLY A 13 7.18 -0.63 -13.20
N ASN A 14 6.23 0.09 -13.81
CA ASN A 14 6.44 1.44 -14.35
C ASN A 14 6.57 2.50 -13.23
N ASP A 15 6.96 2.04 -12.04
CA ASP A 15 7.14 2.82 -10.85
C ASP A 15 8.65 3.02 -10.65
N ASN A 16 9.08 4.27 -10.61
CA ASN A 16 10.48 4.63 -10.34
C ASN A 16 10.97 4.17 -8.94
N PHE A 17 10.07 3.71 -8.07
CA PHE A 17 10.35 3.12 -6.77
C PHE A 17 10.60 1.62 -6.89
N ARG A 18 11.88 1.25 -6.93
CA ARG A 18 12.33 -0.15 -6.99
C ARG A 18 12.28 -0.79 -5.61
N LEU A 19 11.14 -1.36 -5.25
CA LEU A 19 11.02 -2.21 -4.06
C LEU A 19 11.97 -3.43 -4.18
N PRO A 20 12.73 -3.76 -3.13
CA PRO A 20 13.45 -5.03 -3.06
C PRO A 20 12.50 -6.21 -3.29
N SER A 21 12.91 -7.19 -4.09
CA SER A 21 12.08 -8.36 -4.44
C SER A 21 11.56 -9.11 -3.21
N ALA A 22 12.32 -9.12 -2.12
CA ALA A 22 11.92 -9.72 -0.84
C ALA A 22 10.70 -9.04 -0.18
N VAL A 23 10.51 -7.73 -0.39
CA VAL A 23 9.36 -6.96 0.14
C VAL A 23 8.10 -7.20 -0.68
N LYS A 24 8.24 -7.51 -1.99
CA LYS A 24 7.11 -7.81 -2.88
C LYS A 24 6.50 -9.21 -2.65
N ALA A 25 7.28 -10.14 -2.10
CA ALA A 25 6.88 -11.54 -1.98
C ALA A 25 5.87 -11.83 -0.86
N LEU A 26 5.54 -10.84 -0.02
CA LEU A 26 4.63 -10.99 1.10
C LEU A 26 3.69 -9.78 1.14
N PRO A 27 2.38 -9.93 0.90
CA PRO A 27 1.43 -8.92 1.34
C PRO A 27 1.57 -8.82 2.87
N ALA A 28 2.00 -7.66 3.37
CA ALA A 28 2.14 -7.45 4.80
C ALA A 28 0.79 -7.60 5.54
N ILE A 29 -0.32 -7.25 4.86
CA ILE A 29 -1.68 -7.31 5.38
C ILE A 29 -2.64 -7.60 4.21
N THR A 30 -3.48 -8.63 4.35
CA THR A 30 -4.62 -8.88 3.46
C THR A 30 -5.91 -8.65 4.25
N PRO A 31 -6.69 -7.59 3.96
CA PRO A 31 -7.92 -7.34 4.68
C PRO A 31 -9.00 -8.35 4.29
N SER A 32 -9.81 -8.76 5.26
CA SER A 32 -11.09 -9.42 4.98
C SER A 32 -12.03 -8.48 4.22
N THR A 33 -12.98 -9.05 3.49
CA THR A 33 -13.92 -8.29 2.65
C THR A 33 -14.67 -7.24 3.47
N GLY A 34 -14.44 -5.96 3.15
CA GLY A 34 -15.13 -4.83 3.79
C GLY A 34 -14.42 -4.21 5.00
N ASP A 35 -13.31 -4.80 5.47
CA ASP A 35 -12.60 -4.30 6.64
C ASP A 35 -11.58 -3.21 6.29
N ALA A 36 -11.54 -2.16 7.10
CA ALA A 36 -10.50 -1.16 7.05
C ALA A 36 -9.24 -1.67 7.75
N ILE A 37 -8.07 -1.46 7.14
CA ILE A 37 -6.79 -1.69 7.79
C ILE A 37 -6.41 -0.42 8.54
N GLU A 38 -6.27 -0.53 9.86
CA GLU A 38 -5.71 0.53 10.68
C GLU A 38 -4.24 0.23 10.99
N ILE A 39 -3.36 1.15 10.64
CA ILE A 39 -1.93 1.08 10.96
C ILE A 39 -1.63 2.20 11.94
N ILE A 40 -1.29 1.83 13.18
CA ILE A 40 -0.89 2.76 14.21
C ILE A 40 0.63 2.78 14.27
N TRP A 41 1.20 3.97 14.13
CA TRP A 41 2.63 4.19 14.27
C TRP A 41 2.88 5.37 15.21
N GLU A 42 3.56 5.09 16.31
CA GLU A 42 4.00 6.11 17.26
C GLU A 42 5.50 6.38 17.03
N SER A 43 5.83 7.63 16.71
CA SER A 43 7.22 8.09 16.69
C SER A 43 7.55 8.72 18.04
N SER A 44 8.58 8.22 18.72
CA SER A 44 9.14 8.85 19.92
C SER A 44 10.01 10.07 19.61
N VAL A 45 10.27 10.33 18.33
CA VAL A 45 11.15 11.40 17.85
C VAL A 45 10.30 12.42 17.08
N TYR A 46 10.44 13.69 17.46
CA TYR A 46 9.87 14.81 16.72
C TYR A 46 10.73 15.12 15.50
N PHE A 47 10.11 15.16 14.32
CA PHE A 47 10.78 15.54 13.08
C PHE A 47 10.23 16.89 12.60
N PRO A 48 10.98 18.00 12.80
CA PRO A 48 10.54 19.34 12.41
C PRO A 48 10.31 19.45 10.89
N ASP A 49 11.06 18.67 10.12
CA ASP A 49 10.98 18.66 8.66
C ASP A 49 9.85 17.76 8.12
N GLY A 50 9.05 17.18 9.02
CA GLY A 50 7.97 16.26 8.68
C GLY A 50 8.45 14.86 8.28
N TYR A 51 7.50 14.06 7.81
CA TYR A 51 7.71 12.68 7.38
C TYR A 51 7.44 12.55 5.89
N HIS A 52 8.35 11.89 5.18
CA HIS A 52 8.08 11.41 3.83
C HIS A 52 7.49 10.02 3.93
N ILE A 53 6.19 9.91 3.65
CA ILE A 53 5.49 8.63 3.67
C ILE A 53 5.37 8.13 2.24
N TYR A 54 5.78 6.88 2.02
CA TYR A 54 5.60 6.12 0.78
C TYR A 54 4.79 4.87 1.12
N MET A 55 3.72 4.62 0.37
CA MET A 55 2.93 3.40 0.49
C MET A 55 2.81 2.76 -0.89
N HIS A 56 3.08 1.45 -0.92
CA HIS A 56 3.08 0.64 -2.12
C HIS A 56 1.92 -0.36 -2.05
N PHE A 57 1.14 -0.41 -3.12
CA PHE A 57 0.01 -1.32 -3.25
C PHE A 57 0.13 -2.14 -4.52
N GLU A 58 -0.29 -3.39 -4.45
CA GLU A 58 -0.33 -4.31 -5.59
C GLU A 58 -1.56 -5.21 -5.43
N GLU A 59 -2.31 -5.38 -6.53
CA GLU A 59 -3.41 -6.35 -6.56
C GLU A 59 -2.85 -7.71 -6.96
N LEU A 60 -2.88 -8.66 -6.02
CA LEU A 60 -2.36 -10.02 -6.19
C LEU A 60 -3.46 -11.02 -6.60
N GLN A 61 -4.72 -10.64 -6.47
CA GLN A 61 -5.87 -11.42 -6.91
C GLN A 61 -6.28 -10.98 -8.32
N LEU A 62 -6.39 -11.92 -9.24
CA LEU A 62 -7.05 -11.65 -10.51
C LEU A 62 -8.56 -11.54 -10.25
N LEU A 63 -9.08 -10.31 -10.26
CA LEU A 63 -10.51 -10.03 -10.06
C LEU A 63 -11.33 -10.43 -11.28
N GLU A 64 -12.57 -10.89 -11.06
CA GLU A 64 -13.52 -11.14 -12.15
C GLU A 64 -13.90 -9.83 -12.85
N SER A 65 -14.42 -9.91 -14.09
CA SER A 65 -14.69 -8.70 -14.91
C SER A 65 -15.70 -7.70 -14.29
N ASN A 66 -16.50 -8.15 -13.32
CA ASN A 66 -17.46 -7.34 -12.59
C ASN A 66 -17.00 -6.95 -11.17
N GLU A 67 -15.79 -7.33 -10.78
CA GLU A 67 -15.21 -7.02 -9.48
C GLU A 67 -14.16 -5.91 -9.61
N THR A 68 -14.19 -4.96 -8.69
CA THR A 68 -13.17 -3.90 -8.60
C THR A 68 -12.82 -3.65 -7.14
N ARG A 69 -11.54 -3.36 -6.89
CA ARG A 69 -11.06 -2.98 -5.57
C ARG A 69 -10.58 -1.54 -5.60
N ILE A 70 -11.27 -0.68 -4.86
CA ILE A 70 -10.91 0.73 -4.69
C ILE A 70 -10.32 0.91 -3.30
N ILE A 71 -9.12 1.46 -3.24
CA ILE A 71 -8.39 1.72 -1.99
C ILE A 71 -8.49 3.21 -1.68
N GLY A 72 -8.99 3.52 -0.48
CA GLY A 72 -8.96 4.87 0.08
C GLY A 72 -8.00 4.89 1.26
N VAL A 73 -7.12 5.89 1.31
CA VAL A 73 -6.12 6.03 2.38
C VAL A 73 -6.33 7.33 3.13
N LYS A 74 -6.40 7.22 4.46
CA LYS A 74 -6.43 8.37 5.38
C LYS A 74 -5.22 8.33 6.29
N PHE A 75 -4.69 9.50 6.62
CA PHE A 75 -3.64 9.68 7.62
C PHE A 75 -4.15 10.67 8.66
N ASN A 76 -4.22 10.26 9.93
CA ASN A 76 -4.82 11.04 11.02
C ASN A 76 -6.23 11.59 10.67
N GLY A 77 -7.06 10.76 10.04
CA GLY A 77 -8.43 11.12 9.64
C GLY A 77 -8.55 11.92 8.34
N GLU A 78 -7.47 12.54 7.86
CA GLU A 78 -7.41 13.33 6.62
C GLU A 78 -7.13 12.43 5.40
N PHE A 79 -7.67 12.78 4.23
CA PHE A 79 -7.38 12.04 3.00
C PHE A 79 -5.89 12.17 2.61
N PHE A 80 -5.21 11.04 2.51
CA PHE A 80 -3.81 10.99 2.08
C PHE A 80 -3.70 11.17 0.56
N SER A 81 -4.59 10.53 -0.19
CA SER A 81 -4.67 10.58 -1.65
C SER A 81 -6.12 10.45 -2.12
N LYS A 82 -6.36 10.68 -3.42
CA LYS A 82 -7.62 10.29 -4.04
C LYS A 82 -7.73 8.76 -4.04
N PRO A 83 -8.93 8.17 -3.88
CA PRO A 83 -9.10 6.74 -4.02
C PRO A 83 -8.60 6.24 -5.37
N PHE A 84 -8.00 5.06 -5.38
CA PHE A 84 -7.37 4.48 -6.57
C PHE A 84 -7.61 2.97 -6.66
N GLN A 85 -7.41 2.44 -7.86
CA GLN A 85 -7.51 1.01 -8.16
C GLN A 85 -6.15 0.53 -8.65
N PRO A 86 -5.47 -0.39 -7.94
CA PRO A 86 -4.28 -1.06 -8.46
C PRO A 86 -4.66 -2.04 -9.59
N ASP A 87 -3.80 -2.14 -10.61
CA ASP A 87 -3.93 -3.18 -11.63
C ASP A 87 -3.33 -4.50 -11.14
N PHE A 88 -3.83 -5.62 -11.67
CA PHE A 88 -3.33 -6.95 -11.33
C PHE A 88 -1.84 -7.08 -11.64
N LEU A 89 -1.06 -7.50 -10.64
CA LEU A 89 0.40 -7.61 -10.73
C LEU A 89 1.04 -6.34 -11.28
N SER A 90 0.62 -5.17 -10.78
CA SER A 90 1.23 -3.88 -11.08
C SER A 90 1.22 -3.02 -9.83
N ALA A 91 2.37 -2.47 -9.49
CA ALA A 91 2.53 -1.65 -8.30
C ALA A 91 2.06 -0.21 -8.54
N ILE A 92 1.34 0.34 -7.57
CA ILE A 92 1.07 1.77 -7.45
C ILE A 92 1.68 2.31 -6.16
N THR A 93 2.39 3.42 -6.27
CA THR A 93 2.97 4.12 -5.13
C THR A 93 2.30 5.46 -4.94
N ILE A 94 1.80 5.69 -3.73
CA ILE A 94 1.36 7.00 -3.26
C ILE A 94 2.39 7.52 -2.28
N PHE A 95 2.65 8.83 -2.34
CA PHE A 95 3.60 9.47 -1.44
C PHE A 95 3.17 10.88 -1.07
N LYS A 96 3.56 11.32 0.12
CA LYS A 96 3.29 12.67 0.61
C LYS A 96 4.32 13.08 1.66
N LEU A 97 4.70 14.35 1.63
CA LEU A 97 5.38 14.99 2.76
C LEU A 97 4.31 15.48 3.74
N ILE A 98 4.36 15.00 4.97
CA ILE A 98 3.42 15.36 6.04
C ILE A 98 4.17 16.05 7.16
N PHE A 99 3.68 17.22 7.55
CA PHE A 99 4.13 17.92 8.73
C PHE A 99 3.24 17.54 9.91
N GLN A 100 3.84 17.24 11.08
CA GLN A 100 3.07 17.24 12.32
C GLN A 100 2.77 18.70 12.66
N TRP A 101 1.50 19.08 12.60
CA TRP A 101 1.07 20.37 13.12
C TRP A 101 1.21 20.33 14.64
N ILE A 102 2.03 21.24 15.18
CA ILE A 102 2.02 21.55 16.61
C ILE A 102 0.82 22.47 16.80
N GLU A 103 -0.18 22.03 17.57
CA GLU A 103 -1.13 22.95 18.22
C GLU A 103 -0.50 23.60 19.44
#